data_AF-A0A7J4K8K7-F1
#
_entry.id   AF-A0A7J4K8K7-F1
#
_cell.length_a   1.000
_cell.length_b   1.000
_cell.length_c   1.000
_cell.angle_alpha   90.00
_cell.angle_beta   90.00
_cell.angle_gamma   90.00
#
_symmetry.space_group_name_H-M   'P 1'
#
loop_
_entity.id
_entity.type
_entity.pdbx_description
1 polymer ?
#
loop_
_entity_poly.entity_id
_entity_poly.type
_entity_poly.pdbx_seq_one_letter_code
_entity_poly.pdbx_strand_id
1 'polypeptide(L)'
;SAYRPVAITDDTSFYTAGDGRGVLSVPSGSPLFTLFEGSLVIPGSMPDLLMAVRETGEDLLEVAESVTALADGDAIVVSFRNFLLIAGCRSVREESPGVCLLAPCPVCSITGMILAAGLQSPCTIEQVQAGPGSDDLVVHFRVNELQDILDSALG
;
A
#
# COMPACT_ATOMS: atom_id res chain seq x y z
N SER A 1 5.30 -11.58 -36.14
CA SER A 1 6.32 -10.91 -35.32
C SER A 1 6.55 -11.77 -34.08
N ALA A 2 7.78 -12.18 -33.78
CA ALA A 2 8.07 -12.99 -32.60
C ALA A 2 8.12 -12.08 -31.36
N TYR A 3 7.30 -12.38 -30.35
CA TYR A 3 7.24 -11.65 -29.09
C TYR A 3 8.62 -11.64 -28.40
N ARG A 4 9.04 -10.46 -27.94
CA ARG A 4 10.21 -10.26 -27.07
C ARG A 4 9.73 -9.57 -25.80
N PRO A 5 9.89 -10.15 -24.60
CA PRO A 5 9.56 -9.48 -23.36
C PRO A 5 10.43 -8.23 -23.20
N VAL A 6 9.81 -7.12 -22.81
CA VAL A 6 10.52 -5.89 -22.43
C VAL A 6 11.01 -6.09 -21.00
N ALA A 7 12.32 -5.97 -20.80
CA ALA A 7 12.88 -5.89 -19.47
C ALA A 7 12.50 -4.52 -18.88
N ILE A 8 11.86 -4.52 -17.71
CA ILE A 8 11.55 -3.29 -16.99
C ILE A 8 12.89 -2.66 -16.60
N THR A 9 13.16 -1.46 -17.11
CA THR A 9 14.31 -0.65 -16.72
C THR A 9 13.81 0.62 -16.04
N ASP A 10 14.72 1.37 -15.41
CA ASP A 10 14.43 2.56 -14.59
C ASP A 10 13.68 3.69 -15.35
N ASP A 11 13.58 3.61 -16.68
CA ASP A 11 12.97 4.63 -17.55
C ASP A 11 11.60 4.24 -18.16
N THR A 12 11.11 3.02 -17.91
CA THR A 12 9.92 2.50 -18.58
C THR A 12 8.76 2.40 -17.60
N SER A 13 7.92 3.44 -17.55
CA SER A 13 6.73 3.45 -16.69
C SER A 13 5.55 2.70 -17.30
N PHE A 14 5.57 2.36 -18.60
CA PHE A 14 4.46 1.65 -19.24
C PHE A 14 4.71 0.14 -19.25
N TYR A 15 3.83 -0.61 -18.58
CA TYR A 15 3.78 -2.05 -18.71
C TYR A 15 2.97 -2.39 -19.96
N THR A 16 3.64 -2.96 -20.97
CA THR A 16 3.06 -3.30 -22.27
C THR A 16 3.11 -4.80 -22.56
N ALA A 17 3.29 -5.65 -21.55
CA ALA A 17 3.22 -7.10 -21.73
C ALA A 17 1.77 -7.52 -22.07
N GLY A 18 1.62 -8.72 -22.65
CA GLY A 18 0.37 -9.17 -23.28
C GLY A 18 -0.84 -9.29 -22.34
N ASP A 19 -0.64 -9.15 -21.04
CA ASP A 19 -1.60 -9.34 -19.96
C ASP A 19 -1.83 -8.08 -19.10
N GLY A 20 -1.22 -6.94 -19.44
CA GLY A 20 -1.39 -5.72 -18.66
C GLY A 20 -1.32 -4.45 -19.49
N ARG A 21 -2.26 -3.53 -19.23
CA ARG A 21 -2.25 -2.15 -19.72
C ARG A 21 -2.15 -1.23 -18.51
N GLY A 22 -1.01 -0.56 -18.30
CA GLY A 22 -0.91 0.34 -17.16
C GLY A 22 0.41 1.06 -17.00
N VAL A 23 0.42 1.99 -16.06
CA VAL A 23 1.65 2.64 -15.58
C VAL A 23 2.12 1.88 -14.36
N LEU A 24 3.30 1.25 -14.43
CA LEU A 24 3.99 0.72 -13.26
C LEU A 24 4.84 1.83 -12.66
N SER A 25 4.59 2.13 -11.38
CA SER A 25 5.39 3.07 -10.61
C SER A 25 6.08 2.35 -9.46
N VAL A 26 7.28 2.81 -9.11
CA VAL A 26 7.96 2.34 -7.89
C VAL A 26 7.12 2.80 -6.69
N PRO A 27 6.77 1.88 -5.75
CA PRO A 27 6.04 2.27 -4.55
C PRO A 27 6.77 3.39 -3.81
N SER A 28 6.05 4.45 -3.44
CA SER A 28 6.64 5.63 -2.79
C SER A 28 7.23 5.32 -1.41
N GLY A 29 6.80 4.22 -0.78
CA GLY A 29 7.34 3.69 0.47
C GLY A 29 8.64 2.89 0.30
N SER A 30 9.07 2.59 -0.94
CA SER A 30 10.27 1.79 -1.22
C SER A 30 11.54 2.31 -0.54
N PRO A 31 11.86 3.62 -0.55
CA PRO A 31 13.03 4.14 0.17
C PRO A 31 12.98 3.87 1.68
N LEU A 32 11.80 3.95 2.30
CA LEU A 32 11.63 3.63 3.72
C LEU A 32 11.78 2.13 3.96
N PHE A 33 11.19 1.30 3.09
CA PHE A 33 11.32 -0.15 3.17
C PHE A 33 12.79 -0.59 3.11
N THR A 34 13.58 -0.03 2.19
CA THR A 34 15.04 -0.26 2.11
C THR A 34 15.79 0.29 3.33
N LEU A 35 15.44 1.49 3.80
CA LEU A 35 16.06 2.10 4.98
C LEU A 35 15.93 1.21 6.22
N PHE A 36 14.82 0.48 6.33
CA PHE A 36 14.51 -0.35 7.48
C PHE A 36 14.77 -1.84 7.29
N GLU A 37 15.47 -2.30 6.24
CA GLU A 37 15.71 -3.74 5.99
C GLU A 37 16.30 -4.51 7.19
N GLY A 38 17.05 -3.84 8.07
CA GLY A 38 17.60 -4.45 9.30
C GLY A 38 16.69 -4.38 10.54
N SER A 39 15.65 -3.54 10.53
CA SER A 39 14.77 -3.27 11.67
C SER A 39 13.32 -3.68 11.43
N LEU A 40 12.91 -3.79 10.17
CA LEU A 40 11.58 -4.20 9.74
C LEU A 40 11.61 -5.68 9.37
N VAL A 41 11.16 -6.52 10.31
CA VAL A 41 10.97 -7.94 10.08
C VAL A 41 9.58 -8.15 9.49
N ILE A 42 9.49 -8.85 8.36
CA ILE A 42 8.20 -9.19 7.72
C ILE A 42 7.78 -10.59 8.15
N PRO A 43 6.76 -10.73 9.01
CA PRO A 43 6.27 -12.03 9.43
C PRO A 43 5.32 -12.63 8.38
N GLY A 44 5.23 -13.96 8.37
CA GLY A 44 4.34 -14.70 7.45
C GLY A 44 2.97 -15.08 8.04
N SER A 45 2.73 -14.84 9.34
CA SER A 45 1.44 -15.10 9.98
C SER A 45 0.58 -13.83 9.99
N MET A 46 -0.73 -13.95 9.75
CA MET A 46 -1.62 -12.78 9.72
C MET A 46 -1.61 -11.98 11.04
N PRO A 47 -1.72 -12.59 12.24
CA PRO A 47 -1.67 -11.83 13.49
C PRO A 47 -0.36 -11.05 13.67
N ASP A 48 0.78 -11.68 13.38
CA ASP A 48 2.07 -11.03 13.49
C ASP A 48 2.25 -9.94 12.43
N LEU A 49 1.69 -10.14 11.24
CA LEU A 49 1.73 -9.15 10.17
C LEU A 49 0.93 -7.90 10.49
N LEU A 50 -0.27 -8.06 11.06
CA LEU A 50 -1.06 -6.94 11.55
C LEU A 50 -0.36 -6.21 12.71
N MET A 51 0.37 -6.94 13.55
CA MET A 51 1.22 -6.34 14.58
C MET A 51 2.39 -5.56 13.99
N ALA A 52 3.11 -6.11 13.00
CA ALA A 52 4.20 -5.42 12.31
C ALA A 52 3.73 -4.12 11.62
N VAL A 53 2.52 -4.10 11.06
CA VAL A 53 1.90 -2.88 10.52
C VAL A 53 1.66 -1.84 11.62
N ARG A 54 1.17 -2.26 12.79
CA ARG A 54 0.96 -1.36 13.94
C ARG A 54 2.28 -0.76 14.41
N GLU A 55 3.26 -1.61 14.72
CA GLU A 55 4.60 -1.20 15.17
C GLU A 55 5.30 -0.30 14.15
N THR A 56 5.08 -0.55 12.85
CA THR A 56 5.63 0.34 11.81
C THR A 56 5.09 1.76 11.92
N GLY A 57 3.79 1.93 12.18
CA GLY A 57 3.19 3.26 12.29
C GLY A 57 3.42 3.95 13.64
N GLU A 58 3.40 3.17 14.74
CA GLU A 58 3.56 3.66 16.11
C GLU A 58 5.03 3.88 16.49
N ASP A 59 5.90 2.90 16.24
CA ASP A 59 7.26 2.89 16.79
C ASP A 59 8.33 3.21 15.74
N LEU A 60 8.19 2.66 14.52
CA LEU A 60 9.22 2.83 13.50
C LEU A 60 9.15 4.19 12.82
N LEU A 61 7.94 4.63 12.47
CA LEU A 61 7.69 5.91 11.81
C LEU A 61 7.23 7.00 12.78
N GLU A 62 6.68 6.62 13.94
CA GLU A 62 6.12 7.53 14.94
C GLU A 62 5.11 8.53 14.35
N VAL A 63 4.25 8.06 13.41
CA VAL A 63 3.33 8.93 12.65
C VAL A 63 1.92 9.00 13.21
N ALA A 64 1.61 8.23 14.25
CA ALA A 64 0.30 8.19 14.89
C ALA A 64 0.43 7.91 16.39
N GLU A 65 -0.54 8.37 17.19
CA GLU A 65 -0.62 8.04 18.62
C GLU A 65 -0.86 6.54 18.82
N SER A 66 -1.69 5.95 17.96
CA SER A 66 -1.96 4.52 17.95
C SER A 66 -2.41 4.07 16.57
N VAL A 67 -2.11 2.85 16.19
CA VAL A 67 -2.49 2.21 14.93
C VAL A 67 -3.28 0.94 15.24
N THR A 68 -4.36 0.72 14.49
CA THR A 68 -5.08 -0.54 14.49
C THR A 68 -5.07 -1.16 13.11
N ALA A 69 -4.60 -2.40 12.98
CA ALA A 69 -4.76 -3.20 11.78
C ALA A 69 -5.67 -4.39 12.09
N LEU A 70 -6.68 -4.62 11.25
CA LEU A 70 -7.68 -5.68 11.37
C LEU A 70 -7.91 -6.32 10.01
N ALA A 71 -7.99 -7.65 9.97
CA ALA A 71 -8.47 -8.37 8.80
C ALA A 71 -10.00 -8.53 8.88
N ASP A 72 -10.68 -8.27 7.78
CA ASP A 72 -12.12 -8.44 7.59
C ASP A 72 -12.36 -9.06 6.20
N GLY A 73 -12.54 -10.38 6.16
CA GLY A 73 -12.63 -11.12 4.90
C GLY A 73 -11.34 -11.03 4.08
N ASP A 74 -11.45 -10.54 2.84
CA ASP A 74 -10.35 -10.24 1.91
C ASP A 74 -9.77 -8.84 2.10
N ALA A 75 -10.34 -8.04 3.01
CA ALA A 75 -9.88 -6.70 3.31
C ALA A 75 -9.00 -6.66 4.57
N ILE A 76 -8.03 -5.76 4.57
CA ILE A 76 -7.27 -5.34 5.74
C ILE A 76 -7.50 -3.86 5.96
N VAL A 77 -8.06 -3.50 7.10
CA VAL A 77 -8.34 -2.12 7.48
C VAL A 77 -7.28 -1.66 8.47
N VAL A 78 -6.57 -0.60 8.11
CA VAL A 78 -5.55 0.03 8.95
C VAL A 78 -6.01 1.43 9.33
N SER A 79 -6.13 1.71 10.62
CA SER A 79 -6.52 3.01 11.16
C SER A 79 -5.38 3.61 11.99
N PHE A 80 -4.99 4.84 11.66
CA PHE A 80 -3.99 5.63 12.37
C PHE A 80 -4.72 6.72 13.14
N ARG A 81 -4.64 6.67 14.47
CA ARG A 81 -5.26 7.66 15.35
C ARG A 81 -4.34 8.86 15.56
N ASN A 82 -4.88 10.07 15.48
CA ASN A 82 -4.10 11.31 15.59
C ASN A 82 -2.88 11.31 14.66
N PHE A 83 -3.13 11.05 13.38
CA PHE A 83 -2.11 10.92 12.35
C PHE A 83 -1.42 12.27 12.06
N LEU A 84 -0.11 12.33 12.27
CA LEU A 84 0.67 13.58 12.22
C LEU A 84 0.60 14.30 10.86
N LEU A 85 0.40 13.54 9.77
CA LEU A 85 0.39 14.08 8.41
C LEU A 85 -1.03 14.29 7.84
N ILE A 86 -2.07 14.31 8.69
CA ILE A 86 -3.46 14.39 8.24
C ILE A 86 -3.76 15.63 7.40
N ALA A 87 -3.12 16.77 7.69
CA ALA A 87 -3.25 17.99 6.89
C ALA A 87 -2.84 17.77 5.42
N GLY A 88 -1.75 17.01 5.21
CA GLY A 88 -1.31 16.60 3.88
C GLY A 88 -2.33 15.67 3.20
N CYS A 89 -2.85 14.67 3.92
CA CYS A 89 -3.89 13.78 3.40
C CYS A 89 -5.14 14.53 2.95
N ARG A 90 -5.59 15.54 3.72
CA ARG A 90 -6.75 16.37 3.37
C ARG A 90 -6.45 17.20 2.12
N SER A 91 -5.31 17.91 2.10
CA SER A 91 -4.93 18.77 0.97
C SER A 91 -4.85 18.01 -0.36
N VAL A 92 -4.21 16.83 -0.40
CA VAL A 92 -4.11 16.07 -1.66
C VAL A 92 -5.46 15.48 -2.10
N ARG A 93 -6.33 15.13 -1.14
CA ARG A 93 -7.66 14.56 -1.43
C ARG A 93 -8.68 15.62 -1.85
N GLU A 94 -8.51 16.86 -1.41
CA GLU A 94 -9.28 18.02 -1.91
C GLU A 94 -9.04 18.24 -3.40
N GLU A 95 -7.80 18.08 -3.86
CA GLU A 95 -7.45 18.19 -5.28
C GLU A 95 -7.91 16.96 -6.09
N SER A 96 -7.70 15.75 -5.56
CA SER A 96 -8.15 14.51 -6.21
C SER A 96 -8.39 13.40 -5.17
N PRO A 97 -9.64 13.01 -4.92
CA PRO A 97 -9.96 11.94 -3.96
C PRO A 97 -9.33 10.59 -4.32
N GLY A 98 -9.05 10.36 -5.62
CA GLY A 98 -8.48 9.12 -6.13
C GLY A 98 -6.94 9.10 -6.16
N VAL A 99 -6.26 10.20 -5.83
CA VAL A 99 -4.79 10.28 -5.93
C VAL A 99 -4.11 9.21 -5.07
N CYS A 100 -4.65 8.95 -3.87
CA CYS A 100 -4.06 7.98 -2.95
C CYS A 100 -4.20 6.53 -3.41
N LEU A 101 -5.09 6.24 -4.37
CA LEU A 101 -5.27 4.90 -4.95
C LEU A 101 -4.23 4.64 -6.05
N LEU A 102 -3.86 5.69 -6.79
CA LEU A 102 -2.92 5.61 -7.91
C LEU A 102 -1.46 5.84 -7.49
N ALA A 103 -1.25 6.75 -6.55
CA ALA A 103 0.05 7.18 -6.06
C ALA A 103 -0.02 7.41 -4.54
N PRO A 104 -0.11 6.34 -3.73
CA PRO A 104 -0.13 6.47 -2.27
C PRO A 104 1.12 7.20 -1.77
N CYS A 105 0.99 7.93 -0.66
CA CYS A 105 2.14 8.53 0.01
C CYS A 105 3.03 7.45 0.66
N PRO A 106 4.26 7.78 1.08
CA PRO A 106 5.19 6.79 1.63
C PRO A 106 4.63 5.97 2.81
N VAL A 107 3.77 6.56 3.65
CA VAL A 107 3.15 5.86 4.81
C VAL A 107 2.15 4.78 4.37
N CYS A 108 1.19 5.14 3.51
CA CYS A 108 0.23 4.17 2.99
C CYS A 108 0.92 3.13 2.10
N SER A 109 1.94 3.56 1.34
CA SER A 109 2.72 2.69 0.47
C SER A 109 3.54 1.67 1.25
N ILE A 110 4.27 2.05 2.30
CA ILE A 110 5.06 1.08 3.07
C ILE A 110 4.14 0.10 3.81
N THR A 111 2.98 0.55 4.30
CA THR A 111 1.96 -0.33 4.87
C THR A 111 1.52 -1.39 3.87
N GLY A 112 1.19 -0.98 2.64
CA GLY A 112 0.84 -1.91 1.56
C GLY A 112 1.98 -2.86 1.18
N MET A 113 3.23 -2.38 1.20
CA MET A 113 4.41 -3.22 0.94
C MET A 113 4.63 -4.28 2.02
N ILE A 114 4.47 -3.93 3.31
CA ILE A 114 4.55 -4.87 4.42
C ILE A 114 3.50 -5.97 4.26
N LEU A 115 2.25 -5.58 3.99
CA LEU A 115 1.15 -6.52 3.76
C LEU A 115 1.45 -7.46 2.58
N ALA A 116 1.85 -6.90 1.44
CA ALA A 116 2.13 -7.69 0.25
C ALA A 116 3.31 -8.66 0.46
N ALA A 117 4.35 -8.20 1.15
CA ALA A 117 5.51 -9.03 1.49
C ALA A 117 5.16 -10.13 2.49
N GLY A 118 4.34 -9.86 3.51
CA GLY A 118 3.98 -10.88 4.51
C GLY A 118 3.01 -11.93 3.96
N LEU A 119 2.04 -11.50 3.14
CA LEU A 119 1.02 -12.37 2.56
C LEU A 119 1.51 -13.11 1.31
N GLN A 120 2.63 -12.67 0.72
CA GLN A 120 3.10 -13.15 -0.58
C GLN A 120 2.02 -12.99 -1.67
N SER A 121 1.22 -11.92 -1.57
CA SER A 121 0.16 -11.60 -2.54
C SER A 121 0.07 -10.10 -2.77
N PRO A 122 -0.23 -9.63 -3.99
CA PRO A 122 -0.48 -8.21 -4.25
C PRO A 122 -1.59 -7.66 -3.37
N CYS A 123 -1.38 -6.46 -2.83
CA CYS A 123 -2.37 -5.75 -2.03
C CYS A 123 -2.74 -4.43 -2.73
N THR A 124 -4.04 -4.17 -2.86
CA THR A 124 -4.60 -2.96 -3.50
C THR A 124 -5.11 -2.01 -2.44
N ILE A 125 -4.76 -0.72 -2.50
CA ILE A 125 -5.45 0.29 -1.70
C ILE A 125 -6.78 0.59 -2.40
N GLU A 126 -7.89 0.30 -1.74
CA GLU A 126 -9.23 0.54 -2.28
C GLU A 126 -9.84 1.83 -1.78
N GLN A 127 -9.48 2.23 -0.57
CA GLN A 127 -10.01 3.42 0.06
C GLN A 127 -9.02 4.05 1.01
N VAL A 128 -8.97 5.38 0.98
CA VAL A 128 -8.28 6.21 1.97
C VAL A 128 -9.27 7.24 2.50
N GLN A 129 -9.45 7.27 3.82
CA GLN A 129 -10.36 8.17 4.51
C GLN A 129 -9.56 9.10 5.43
N ALA A 130 -9.66 10.39 5.16
CA ALA A 130 -9.15 11.50 5.96
C ALA A 130 -10.22 12.60 5.96
N GLY A 131 -11.20 12.47 6.84
CA GLY A 131 -12.38 13.33 6.87
C GLY A 131 -12.15 14.67 7.57
N PRO A 132 -13.05 15.65 7.38
CA PRO A 132 -13.05 16.86 8.19
C PRO A 132 -13.42 16.52 9.65
N GLY A 133 -12.73 17.12 10.62
CA GLY A 133 -13.06 17.01 12.05
C GLY A 133 -12.54 15.78 12.79
N SER A 134 -11.78 14.90 12.13
CA SER A 134 -11.02 13.82 12.78
C SER A 134 -9.59 13.82 12.23
N ASP A 135 -8.60 13.78 13.10
CA ASP A 135 -7.19 13.67 12.73
C ASP A 135 -6.76 12.21 12.47
N ASP A 136 -7.73 11.32 12.29
CA ASP A 136 -7.49 9.91 12.01
C ASP A 136 -7.41 9.65 10.50
N LEU A 137 -6.57 8.70 10.13
CA LEU A 137 -6.45 8.18 8.77
C LEU A 137 -6.90 6.72 8.76
N VAL A 138 -7.81 6.36 7.85
CA VAL A 138 -8.22 4.96 7.65
C VAL A 138 -7.90 4.53 6.22
N VAL A 139 -7.22 3.41 6.07
CA VAL A 139 -6.82 2.83 4.79
C VAL A 139 -7.37 1.42 4.67
N HIS A 140 -8.07 1.14 3.58
CA HIS A 140 -8.57 -0.18 3.24
C HIS A 140 -7.69 -0.78 2.16
N PHE A 141 -7.12 -1.94 2.48
CA PHE A 141 -6.38 -2.76 1.54
C PHE A 141 -7.22 -3.97 1.18
N ARG A 142 -7.28 -4.34 -0.10
CA ARG A 142 -7.76 -5.66 -0.54
C ARG A 142 -6.57 -6.55 -0.87
N VAL A 143 -6.59 -7.77 -0.35
CA VAL A 143 -5.64 -8.82 -0.73
C VAL A 143 -6.16 -9.41 -2.03
N ASN A 144 -5.41 -9.27 -3.13
CA ASN A 144 -5.83 -9.84 -4.40
C ASN A 144 -5.51 -11.33 -4.41
N GLU A 145 -6.49 -12.18 -4.70
CA GLU A 145 -6.22 -13.61 -4.91
C GLU A 145 -5.57 -13.85 -6.28
N LEU A 146 -4.93 -15.00 -6.46
CA LEU A 146 -4.35 -15.38 -7.75
C LEU A 146 -5.39 -15.36 -8.87
N GLN A 147 -6.65 -15.73 -8.57
CA GLN A 147 -7.74 -15.69 -9.54
C GLN A 147 -8.11 -14.25 -9.91
N ASP A 148 -8.14 -13.32 -8.96
CA ASP A 148 -8.41 -11.89 -9.24
C ASP A 148 -7.35 -11.28 -10.16
N ILE A 149 -6.09 -11.68 -9.97
CA ILE A 149 -4.97 -11.24 -10.80
C ILE A 149 -5.12 -11.78 -12.22
N LEU A 150 -5.46 -13.08 -12.35
CA LEU A 150 -5.68 -13.72 -13.64
C LEU A 150 -6.90 -13.13 -14.37
N ASP A 151 -7.99 -12.86 -13.65
CA ASP A 151 -9.21 -12.28 -14.23
C ASP A 151 -8.97 -10.82 -14.66
N SER A 152 -8.20 -10.05 -13.89
CA SER A 152 -7.78 -8.68 -14.26
C SER A 152 -6.81 -8.65 -15.46
N ALA A 153 -6.05 -9.71 -15.65
CA ALA A 153 -5.11 -9.89 -16.76
C ALA A 153 -5.77 -10.37 -18.07
N LEU A 154 -6.95 -10.99 -17.96
CA LEU A 154 -7.69 -11.58 -19.09
C LEU A 154 -8.87 -10.72 -19.57
N GLY A 155 -9.23 -9.66 -18.84
CA GLY A 155 -10.23 -8.65 -19.21
C GLY A 155 -9.67 -7.50 -20.05
#